data_AF-A0ABD5IW55-F1
#
_entry.id   AF-A0ABD5IW55-F1
#
_cell.length_a   1.000
_cell.length_b   1.000
_cell.length_c   1.000
_cell.angle_alpha   90.00
_cell.angle_beta   90.00
_cell.angle_gamma   90.00
#
_symmetry.space_group_name_H-M   'P 1'
#
loop_
_entity.id
_entity.type
_entity.pdbx_description
1 polymer ?
#
loop_
_entity_poly.entity_id
_entity_poly.type
_entity_poly.pdbx_seq_one_letter_code
_entity_poly.pdbx_strand_id
1 'polypeptide(L)'
;MRKSEEEKLAEIELKMKQLQEKQKRLKAQIKEKERKQRTRRLIQIGAIFEKWFELESIQEAEQVARAFHESVKSNRDKWKQIPVQSSNEKENDD
;
A
#
# COMPACT_ATOMS: atom_id res chain seq x y z
N MET A 1 -3.65 48.87 20.10
CA MET A 1 -5.06 48.58 20.45
C MET A 1 -5.19 47.10 20.78
N ARG A 2 -5.96 46.73 21.82
CA ARG A 2 -6.27 45.31 22.10
C ARG A 2 -7.37 44.89 21.14
N LYS A 3 -7.22 43.73 20.48
CA LYS A 3 -8.24 43.17 19.59
C LYS A 3 -9.55 42.98 20.33
N SER A 4 -10.67 43.24 19.65
CA SER A 4 -12.00 42.98 20.20
C SER A 4 -12.20 41.47 20.40
N GLU A 5 -13.16 41.09 21.24
CA GLU A 5 -13.47 39.67 21.46
C GLU A 5 -13.99 39.01 20.17
N GLU A 6 -14.70 39.77 19.33
CA GLU A 6 -15.19 39.34 18.01
C GLU A 6 -14.06 39.08 17.02
N GLU A 7 -13.04 39.94 16.98
CA GLU A 7 -11.85 39.74 16.14
C GLU A 7 -11.08 38.48 16.57
N LYS A 8 -10.97 38.23 17.88
CA LYS A 8 -10.35 37.00 18.40
C LYS A 8 -11.16 35.76 18.01
N LEU A 9 -12.49 35.84 18.06
CA LEU A 9 -13.37 34.73 17.64
C LEU A 9 -13.20 34.42 16.15
N ALA A 10 -13.22 35.45 15.29
CA ALA A 10 -13.01 35.30 13.84
C ALA A 10 -11.63 34.70 13.51
N GLU A 11 -10.58 35.07 14.24
CA GLU A 11 -9.25 34.47 14.09
C GLU A 11 -9.22 32.99 14.45
N ILE A 12 -9.93 32.60 15.51
CA ILE A 12 -10.06 31.20 15.93
C ILE A 12 -10.81 30.39 14.87
N GLU A 13 -11.92 30.91 14.33
CA GLU A 13 -12.69 30.25 13.26
C GLU A 13 -11.87 30.07 11.99
N LEU A 14 -11.16 31.11 11.56
CA LEU A 14 -10.26 31.03 10.40
C LEU A 14 -9.19 29.96 10.61
N LYS A 15 -8.60 29.89 11.81
CA LYS A 15 -7.58 28.90 12.15
C LYS A 15 -8.16 27.48 12.16
N MET A 16 -9.37 27.28 12.67
CA MET A 16 -10.07 25.99 12.62
C MET A 16 -10.30 25.55 11.18
N LYS A 17 -10.78 26.44 10.31
CA LYS A 17 -10.99 26.14 8.88
C LYS A 17 -9.68 25.72 8.20
N GLN A 18 -8.59 26.46 8.42
CA GLN A 18 -7.27 26.13 7.88
C GLN A 18 -6.76 24.77 8.37
N LEU A 19 -6.97 24.44 9.65
CA LEU A 19 -6.59 23.16 10.23
C LEU A 19 -7.41 22.00 9.64
N GLN A 20 -8.72 22.19 9.44
CA GLN A 20 -9.58 21.20 8.79
C GLN A 20 -9.15 20.92 7.34
N GLU A 21 -8.79 21.96 6.58
CA GLU A 21 -8.26 21.79 5.22
C GLU A 21 -6.92 21.04 5.23
N LYS A 22 -6.01 21.40 6.15
CA LYS A 22 -4.75 20.67 6.33
C LYS A 22 -4.99 19.20 6.67
N GLN A 23 -5.93 18.91 7.57
CA GLN A 23 -6.29 17.54 7.93
C GLN A 23 -6.81 16.76 6.71
N LYS A 24 -7.71 17.35 5.91
CA LYS A 24 -8.22 16.73 4.68
C LYS A 24 -7.10 16.42 3.69
N ARG A 25 -6.19 17.37 3.46
CA ARG A 25 -5.02 17.17 2.59
C ARG A 25 -4.12 16.05 3.10
N LEU A 26 -3.81 16.01 4.39
CA LEU A 26 -2.98 14.96 4.99
C LEU A 26 -3.64 13.57 4.86
N LYS A 27 -4.94 13.46 5.13
CA LYS A 27 -5.69 12.20 4.94
C LYS A 27 -5.62 11.71 3.50
N ALA A 28 -5.78 12.60 2.52
CA ALA A 28 -5.67 12.26 1.11
C ALA A 28 -4.25 11.78 0.75
N GLN A 29 -3.21 12.45 1.26
CA GLN A 29 -1.82 12.04 1.05
C GLN A 29 -1.49 10.67 1.65
N ILE A 30 -2.00 10.38 2.86
CA ILE A 30 -1.83 9.06 3.50
C ILE A 30 -2.48 7.98 2.64
N LYS A 31 -3.74 8.18 2.24
CA LYS A 31 -4.47 7.22 1.40
C LYS A 31 -3.76 6.96 0.07
N GLU A 32 -3.20 7.99 -0.54
CA GLU A 32 -2.46 7.84 -1.80
C GLU A 32 -1.14 7.08 -1.62
N LYS A 33 -0.41 7.34 -0.52
CA LYS A 33 0.79 6.56 -0.17
C LYS A 33 0.46 5.09 0.04
N GLU A 34 -0.61 4.79 0.78
CA GLU A 34 -1.08 3.41 1.01
C GLU A 34 -1.45 2.71 -0.31
N ARG A 35 -2.14 3.42 -1.22
CA ARG A 35 -2.50 2.90 -2.55
C ARG A 35 -1.24 2.56 -3.36
N LYS A 36 -0.28 3.48 -3.44
CA LYS A 36 0.98 3.27 -4.17
C LYS A 36 1.77 2.09 -3.61
N GLN A 37 1.88 2.00 -2.29
CA GLN A 37 2.56 0.88 -1.63
C GLN A 37 1.84 -0.44 -1.89
N ARG A 38 0.50 -0.47 -1.83
CA ARG A 38 -0.29 -1.67 -2.15
C ARG A 38 -0.08 -2.10 -3.60
N THR A 39 -0.17 -1.17 -4.55
CA THR A 39 0.05 -1.47 -5.98
C THR A 39 1.46 -2.00 -6.23
N ARG A 40 2.49 -1.36 -5.64
CA ARG A 40 3.88 -1.85 -5.75
C ARG A 40 4.02 -3.28 -5.24
N ARG A 41 3.46 -3.59 -4.06
CA ARG A 41 3.49 -4.97 -3.52
C ARG A 41 2.78 -5.96 -4.43
N LEU A 42 1.61 -5.60 -4.97
CA LEU A 42 0.86 -6.48 -5.87
C LEU A 42 1.62 -6.76 -7.17
N ILE A 43 2.27 -5.75 -7.75
CA ILE A 43 3.11 -5.92 -8.95
C ILE A 43 4.30 -6.83 -8.64
N GLN A 44 4.99 -6.61 -7.52
CA GLN A 44 6.12 -7.45 -7.12
C GLN A 44 5.70 -8.91 -6.90
N ILE A 45 4.55 -9.14 -6.25
CA ILE A 45 3.99 -10.49 -6.09
C ILE A 45 3.65 -11.08 -7.46
N GLY A 46 2.95 -10.33 -8.31
CA GLY A 46 2.60 -10.76 -9.67
C GLY A 46 3.83 -11.19 -10.48
N ALA A 47 4.88 -10.37 -10.49
CA ALA A 47 6.13 -10.66 -11.19
C ALA A 47 6.84 -11.93 -10.68
N ILE A 48 6.76 -12.23 -9.38
CA ILE A 48 7.27 -13.49 -8.82
C ILE A 48 6.46 -14.66 -9.40
N PHE A 49 5.13 -14.57 -9.37
CA PHE A 49 4.26 -15.64 -9.87
C PHE A 49 4.40 -15.84 -11.38
N GLU A 50 4.50 -14.77 -12.16
CA GLU A 50 4.76 -14.79 -13.60
C GLU A 50 6.10 -15.50 -13.90
N LYS A 51 7.17 -15.16 -13.17
CA LYS A 51 8.49 -15.79 -13.34
C LYS A 51 8.50 -17.29 -13.04
N TRP A 52 7.78 -17.73 -12.01
CA TRP A 52 7.86 -19.12 -11.52
C TRP A 52 6.79 -20.05 -12.08
N PHE A 53 5.62 -19.52 -12.41
CA PHE A 53 4.47 -20.29 -12.88
C PHE A 53 4.06 -19.95 -14.32
N GLU A 54 4.79 -19.03 -14.98
CA GLU A 54 4.56 -18.63 -16.38
C GLU A 54 3.10 -18.20 -16.63
N LEU A 55 2.52 -17.48 -15.66
CA LEU A 55 1.12 -17.04 -15.69
C LEU A 55 0.99 -15.75 -16.47
N GLU A 56 0.26 -15.78 -17.59
CA GLU A 56 0.07 -14.63 -18.47
C GLU A 56 -1.34 -14.00 -18.30
N SER A 57 -2.27 -14.73 -17.68
CA SER A 57 -3.66 -14.27 -17.51
C SER A 57 -4.17 -14.33 -16.07
N ILE A 58 -5.15 -13.47 -15.76
CA ILE A 58 -5.84 -13.47 -14.47
C ILE A 58 -6.55 -14.81 -14.23
N GLN A 59 -7.07 -15.43 -15.29
CA GLN A 59 -7.78 -16.68 -15.25
C GLN A 59 -6.87 -17.84 -14.84
N GLU A 60 -5.66 -17.93 -15.41
CA GLU A 60 -4.66 -18.93 -15.02
C GLU A 60 -4.21 -18.73 -13.57
N ALA A 61 -3.98 -17.47 -13.17
CA ALA A 61 -3.65 -17.14 -11.79
C ALA A 61 -4.75 -17.59 -10.81
N GLU A 62 -6.03 -17.38 -11.17
CA GLU A 62 -7.17 -17.85 -10.38
C GLU A 62 -7.26 -19.38 -10.34
N GLN A 63 -7.00 -20.07 -11.44
CA GLN A 63 -6.98 -21.54 -11.51
C GLN A 63 -5.89 -22.14 -10.62
N VAL A 64 -4.66 -21.62 -10.72
CA VAL A 64 -3.55 -22.03 -9.85
C VAL A 64 -3.86 -21.72 -8.40
N ALA A 65 -4.37 -20.52 -8.10
CA ALA A 65 -4.76 -20.17 -6.74
C ALA A 65 -5.78 -21.16 -6.18
N ARG A 66 -6.83 -21.51 -6.94
CA ARG A 66 -7.83 -22.50 -6.52
C ARG A 66 -7.27 -23.90 -6.35
N ALA A 67 -6.45 -24.36 -7.29
CA ALA A 67 -5.85 -25.68 -7.25
C ALA A 67 -4.95 -25.88 -6.03
N PHE A 68 -4.23 -24.83 -5.61
CA PHE A 68 -3.22 -24.94 -4.56
C PHE A 68 -3.62 -24.30 -3.22
N HIS A 69 -4.74 -23.55 -3.11
CA HIS A 69 -5.03 -22.79 -1.88
C HIS A 69 -5.10 -23.66 -0.62
N GLU A 70 -5.62 -24.89 -0.72
CA GLU A 70 -5.75 -25.80 0.43
C GLU A 70 -4.38 -26.33 0.86
N SER A 71 -3.54 -26.69 -0.10
CA SER A 71 -2.17 -27.13 0.14
C SER A 71 -1.33 -26.00 0.77
N VAL A 72 -1.48 -24.78 0.25
CA VAL A 72 -0.84 -23.56 0.79
C VAL A 72 -1.28 -23.30 2.21
N LYS A 73 -2.60 -23.35 2.46
CA LYS A 73 -3.17 -23.05 3.76
C LYS A 73 -2.77 -24.09 4.82
N SER A 74 -2.79 -25.37 4.45
CA SER A 74 -2.56 -26.48 5.38
C SER A 74 -1.07 -26.70 5.69
N ASN A 75 -0.17 -26.24 4.82
CA ASN A 75 1.28 -26.37 5.00
C ASN A 75 1.99 -25.04 5.30
N ARG A 76 1.25 -24.02 5.78
CA ARG A 76 1.76 -22.65 6.04
C ARG A 76 3.08 -22.62 6.79
N ASP A 77 3.23 -23.41 7.84
CA ASP A 77 4.42 -23.36 8.68
C ASP A 77 5.63 -24.05 8.06
N LYS A 78 5.42 -25.00 7.13
CA LYS A 78 6.50 -25.63 6.38
C LYS A 78 7.10 -24.66 5.36
N TRP A 79 6.27 -23.86 4.71
CA TRP A 79 6.75 -22.96 3.64
C TRP A 79 7.40 -21.69 4.17
N LYS A 80 7.04 -21.25 5.38
CA LYS A 80 7.76 -20.17 6.09
C LYS A 80 9.22 -20.50 6.37
N GLN A 81 9.57 -21.79 6.42
CA GLN A 81 10.93 -22.26 6.69
C GLN A 81 11.77 -22.38 5.42
N ILE A 82 11.18 -22.22 4.23
CA ILE A 82 11.91 -22.26 2.98
C ILE A 82 12.76 -20.98 2.89
N PRO A 83 14.10 -21.10 2.78
CA PRO A 83 14.95 -19.94 2.64
C PRO A 83 14.66 -19.23 1.31
N VAL A 84 14.34 -17.94 1.38
CA VAL A 84 14.17 -17.11 0.19
C VAL A 84 15.56 -16.78 -0.34
N GLN A 85 15.93 -17.34 -1.50
CA GLN A 85 17.09 -16.86 -2.24
C GLN A 85 16.74 -15.48 -2.80
N SER A 86 17.27 -14.42 -2.20
CA SER A 86 17.19 -13.09 -2.80
C SER A 86 17.92 -13.14 -4.14
N SER A 87 17.18 -13.01 -5.24
CA SER A 87 17.79 -12.60 -6.50
C SER A 87 18.33 -11.18 -6.31
N ASN A 88 19.59 -11.07 -5.88
CA ASN A 88 20.35 -9.84 -5.99
C ASN A 88 20.58 -9.55 -7.48
N GLU A 89 19.75 -8.73 -8.09
CA GLU A 89 20.12 -8.02 -9.31
C GLU A 89 19.71 -6.54 -9.22
N LYS A 90 20.66 -5.78 -8.66
CA LYS A 90 21.06 -4.41 -8.97
C LYS A 90 20.06 -3.27 -8.74
N GLU A 91 20.37 -2.48 -7.70
CA GLU A 91 20.35 -1.02 -7.78
C GLU A 91 20.71 -0.56 -9.19
N ASN A 92 19.81 0.20 -9.80
CA ASN A 92 20.15 1.37 -10.60
C ASN A 92 19.08 2.40 -10.27
N ASP A 93 19.44 3.31 -9.37
CA ASP A 93 18.81 4.63 -9.29
C ASP A 93 19.18 5.39 -10.58
N ASP A 94 18.17 5.83 -11.33
CA ASP A 94 18.21 6.95 -12.26
C ASP A 94 16.90 7.77 -12.06
#